data_AF-A0A2H3TUW0-F1
#
_entry.id   AF-A0A2H3TUW0-F1
#
_cell.length_a   1.000
_cell.length_b   1.000
_cell.length_c   1.000
_cell.angle_alpha   90.00
_cell.angle_beta   90.00
_cell.angle_gamma   90.00
#
_symmetry.space_group_name_H-M   'P 1'
#
loop_
_entity.id
_entity.type
_entity.pdbx_description
1 polymer ?
#
loop_
_entity_poly.entity_id
_entity_poly.type
_entity_poly.pdbx_seq_one_letter_code
_entity_poly.pdbx_strand_id
1 'polypeptide(L)'
;MKVIHAQAQDLPDEVTLQMIVSIAEVVDDLQCHDALSFFVNLWINRLSESVPSQMCDELVQWIFVASVFGLDEKFKQATRVAIMRSTGPIDILGLPMRLDIVDKIEQQRQNLLEDLIAQLNAVLDNLCSDRSCRVLACRFMTLGALTQQMKNTNLHSPRPARPFRNQSLSSALEAVRHFDSPSLYLPSEDISHYSFDQFDSSFQGSKEDVWVLQKDPLSSSRRKKKDRGLFEAEDDEQLNKTPKRLTVHCCRLQAHLEPVIDLLEAKVFTLDIGGP
;
A
#
# COMPACT_ATOMS: atom_id res chain seq x y z
N MET A 1 6.40 18.30 41.76
CA MET A 1 6.96 17.89 43.08
C MET A 1 5.92 17.55 44.14
N LYS A 2 4.71 18.12 44.18
CA LYS A 2 3.72 17.82 45.24
C LYS A 2 3.38 16.32 45.39
N VAL A 3 3.34 15.57 44.30
CA VAL A 3 3.12 14.11 44.32
C VAL A 3 4.23 13.36 45.05
N ILE A 4 5.49 13.73 44.80
CA ILE A 4 6.67 13.13 45.46
C ILE A 4 6.64 13.43 46.97
N HIS A 5 6.03 14.53 47.37
CA HIS A 5 5.81 14.89 48.77
C HIS A 5 4.47 14.39 49.35
N ALA A 6 3.78 13.45 48.68
CA ALA A 6 2.50 12.86 49.08
C ALA A 6 1.35 13.88 49.29
N GLN A 7 1.42 15.05 48.67
CA GLN A 7 0.37 16.08 48.70
C GLN A 7 -0.60 15.91 47.53
N ALA A 8 -1.30 14.77 47.48
CA ALA A 8 -2.17 14.40 46.37
C ALA A 8 -3.49 15.20 46.29
N GLN A 9 -3.91 15.85 47.38
CA GLN A 9 -5.16 16.63 47.44
C GLN A 9 -5.10 17.94 46.63
N ASP A 10 -3.91 18.40 46.26
CA ASP A 10 -3.69 19.65 45.54
C ASP A 10 -3.51 19.45 44.02
N LEU A 11 -3.78 18.24 43.50
CA LEU A 11 -3.58 17.94 42.09
C LEU A 11 -4.79 18.42 41.26
N PRO A 12 -4.55 19.00 40.07
CA PRO A 12 -5.62 19.39 39.18
C PRO A 12 -6.38 18.14 38.69
N ASP A 13 -7.71 18.23 38.68
CA ASP A 13 -8.60 17.17 38.19
C ASP A 13 -8.63 17.08 36.66
N GLU A 14 -8.45 18.22 35.99
CA GLU A 14 -8.41 18.38 34.53
C GLU A 14 -7.00 18.80 34.11
N VAL A 15 -6.43 18.05 33.18
CA VAL A 15 -5.05 18.22 32.70
C VAL A 15 -5.04 18.10 31.19
N THR A 16 -4.35 19.00 30.49
CA THR A 16 -4.17 18.96 29.03
C THR A 16 -3.01 18.03 28.66
N LEU A 17 -2.96 17.50 27.43
CA LEU A 17 -1.83 16.69 26.97
C LEU A 17 -0.50 17.42 27.15
N GLN A 18 -0.44 18.72 26.82
CA GLN A 18 0.76 19.52 26.99
C GLN A 18 1.27 19.52 28.44
N MET A 19 0.36 19.57 29.43
CA MET A 19 0.75 19.51 30.83
C MET A 19 1.24 18.12 31.22
N ILE A 20 0.66 17.05 30.66
CA ILE A 20 1.19 15.68 30.85
C ILE A 20 2.57 15.54 30.22
N VAL A 21 2.82 16.13 29.05
CA VAL A 21 4.14 16.14 28.40
C VAL A 21 5.18 16.80 29.30
N SER A 22 4.89 17.99 29.83
CA SER A 22 5.81 18.66 30.77
C SER A 22 6.05 17.86 32.06
N ILE A 23 5.02 17.14 32.55
CA ILE A 23 5.20 16.21 33.67
C ILE A 23 6.10 15.04 33.25
N ALA A 24 5.91 14.49 32.05
CA ALA A 24 6.70 13.39 31.51
C ALA A 24 8.18 13.78 31.38
N GLU A 25 8.51 14.99 30.92
CA GLU A 25 9.89 15.50 30.85
C GLU A 25 10.58 15.46 32.23
N VAL A 26 9.88 15.93 33.27
CA VAL A 26 10.41 15.92 34.64
C VAL A 26 10.50 14.50 35.21
N VAL A 27 9.52 13.64 34.89
CA VAL A 27 9.49 12.25 35.35
C VAL A 27 10.63 11.44 34.74
N ASP A 28 10.90 11.66 33.46
CA ASP A 28 11.99 11.01 32.72
C ASP A 28 13.35 11.47 33.25
N ASP A 29 13.55 12.78 33.46
CA ASP A 29 14.78 13.36 34.02
C ASP A 29 15.06 12.86 35.45
N LEU A 30 14.03 12.79 36.30
CA LEU A 30 14.15 12.34 37.69
C LEU A 30 14.03 10.81 37.87
N GLN A 31 13.77 10.07 36.79
CA GLN A 31 13.55 8.62 36.79
C GLN A 31 12.53 8.15 37.84
N CYS A 32 11.40 8.86 37.96
CA CYS A 32 10.40 8.65 39.02
C CYS A 32 9.03 8.22 38.48
N HIS A 33 9.02 7.39 37.43
CA HIS A 33 7.84 6.93 36.69
C HIS A 33 6.77 6.33 37.61
N ASP A 34 7.17 5.45 38.51
CA ASP A 34 6.26 4.70 39.40
C ASP A 34 5.44 5.62 40.31
N ALA A 35 6.05 6.70 40.81
CA ALA A 35 5.42 7.63 41.74
C ALA A 35 4.23 8.38 41.11
N LEU A 36 4.20 8.50 39.78
CA LEU A 36 3.21 9.29 39.04
C LEU A 36 2.32 8.44 38.12
N SER A 37 2.67 7.17 37.90
CA SER A 37 1.94 6.20 37.06
C SER A 37 0.43 6.18 37.32
N PHE A 38 0.00 6.16 38.58
CA PHE A 38 -1.42 6.14 38.95
C PHE A 38 -2.15 7.42 38.52
N PHE A 39 -1.59 8.58 38.81
CA PHE A 39 -2.21 9.87 38.49
C PHE A 39 -2.27 10.12 36.99
N VAL A 40 -1.21 9.75 36.28
CA VAL A 40 -1.16 9.89 34.82
C VAL A 40 -2.18 8.99 34.15
N ASN A 41 -2.34 7.74 34.59
CA ASN A 41 -3.40 6.88 34.09
C ASN A 41 -4.79 7.49 34.33
N LEU A 42 -5.04 8.08 35.49
CA LEU A 42 -6.30 8.76 35.78
C LEU A 42 -6.54 9.96 34.85
N TRP A 43 -5.54 10.82 34.66
CA TRP A 43 -5.65 11.99 33.76
C TRP A 43 -5.84 11.57 32.31
N ILE A 44 -5.12 10.54 31.85
CA ILE A 44 -5.23 10.02 30.48
C ILE A 44 -6.60 9.40 30.20
N ASN A 45 -7.24 8.80 31.20
CA ASN A 45 -8.60 8.27 31.07
C ASN A 45 -9.67 9.38 31.07
N ARG A 46 -9.34 10.58 31.58
CA ARG A 46 -10.22 11.75 31.59
C ARG A 46 -9.97 12.71 30.43
N LEU A 47 -8.84 12.58 29.74
CA LEU A 47 -8.52 13.36 28.56
C LEU A 47 -9.57 13.11 27.47
N SER A 48 -10.12 14.18 26.92
CA SER A 48 -10.96 14.13 25.72
C SER A 48 -10.14 13.84 24.46
N GLU A 49 -8.85 14.18 24.50
CA GLU A 49 -7.89 13.97 23.42
C GLU A 49 -7.52 12.49 23.31
N SER A 50 -7.53 11.98 22.08
CA SER A 50 -7.14 10.60 21.77
C SER A 50 -5.88 10.61 20.90
N VAL A 51 -5.25 9.45 20.75
CA VAL A 51 -4.06 9.31 19.89
C VAL A 51 -4.42 9.73 18.46
N PRO A 52 -3.72 10.72 17.86
CA PRO A 52 -4.00 11.18 16.51
C PRO A 52 -3.88 10.08 15.45
N SER A 53 -4.64 10.20 14.37
CA SER A 53 -4.60 9.27 13.23
C SER A 53 -3.66 9.72 12.10
N GLN A 54 -3.01 10.87 12.27
CA GLN A 54 -2.11 11.51 11.30
C GLN A 54 -0.78 11.87 11.97
N MET A 55 0.25 12.11 11.15
CA MET A 55 1.50 12.68 11.66
C MET A 55 1.29 14.14 12.05
N CYS A 56 1.46 14.44 13.32
CA CYS A 56 1.44 15.78 13.90
C CYS A 56 2.26 15.81 15.19
N ASP A 57 2.49 17.00 15.73
CA ASP A 57 3.28 17.17 16.95
C ASP A 57 2.66 16.45 18.15
N GLU A 58 1.33 16.45 18.25
CA GLU A 58 0.58 15.71 19.28
C GLU A 58 0.85 14.20 19.22
N LEU A 59 1.05 13.62 18.03
CA LEU A 59 1.38 12.20 17.90
C LEU A 59 2.75 11.91 18.51
N VAL A 60 3.74 12.77 18.27
CA VAL A 60 5.09 12.65 18.84
C VAL A 60 5.03 12.77 20.36
N GLN A 61 4.23 13.70 20.87
CA GLN A 61 3.96 13.85 22.30
C GLN A 61 3.31 12.58 22.90
N TRP A 62 2.34 11.98 22.22
CA TRP A 62 1.73 10.72 22.65
C TRP A 62 2.73 9.56 22.69
N ILE A 63 3.63 9.46 21.70
CA ILE A 63 4.70 8.45 21.71
C ILE A 63 5.58 8.66 22.94
N PHE A 64 5.99 9.90 23.22
CA PHE A 64 6.83 10.23 24.37
C PHE A 64 6.15 9.89 25.70
N VAL A 65 4.94 10.41 25.93
CA VAL A 65 4.16 10.17 27.15
C VAL A 65 3.93 8.67 27.36
N ALA A 66 3.55 7.95 26.30
CA ALA A 66 3.31 6.51 26.39
C ALA A 66 4.59 5.72 26.68
N SER A 67 5.75 6.16 26.17
CA SER A 67 7.05 5.54 26.51
C SER A 67 7.51 5.82 27.93
N VAL A 68 7.24 7.01 28.48
CA VAL A 68 7.67 7.35 29.85
C VAL A 68 6.83 6.63 30.90
N PHE A 69 5.52 6.48 30.65
CA PHE A 69 4.57 5.93 31.63
C PHE A 69 4.15 4.47 31.35
N GLY A 70 4.75 3.79 30.37
CA GLY A 70 4.45 2.38 30.08
C GLY A 70 3.02 2.15 29.60
N LEU A 71 2.50 3.01 28.71
CA LEU A 71 1.13 2.92 28.22
C LEU A 71 1.06 2.09 26.93
N ASP A 72 1.24 0.79 27.05
CA ASP A 72 1.45 -0.15 25.93
C ASP A 72 0.48 0.02 24.77
N GLU A 73 -0.83 0.07 25.04
CA GLU A 73 -1.84 0.19 23.98
C GLU A 73 -1.77 1.52 23.23
N LYS A 74 -1.56 2.63 23.96
CA LYS A 74 -1.40 3.96 23.36
C LYS A 74 -0.08 4.09 22.63
N PHE A 75 0.98 3.50 23.17
CA PHE A 75 2.29 3.44 22.54
C PHE A 75 2.22 2.68 21.21
N LYS A 76 1.64 1.47 21.20
CA LYS A 76 1.41 0.67 19.99
C LYS A 76 0.56 1.42 18.96
N GLN A 77 -0.52 2.07 19.40
CA GLN A 77 -1.36 2.86 18.51
C GLN A 77 -0.60 4.02 17.87
N ALA A 78 0.10 4.83 18.69
CA ALA A 78 0.79 6.02 18.21
C ALA A 78 1.96 5.68 17.30
N THR A 79 2.78 4.70 17.68
CA THR A 79 3.93 4.23 16.90
C THR A 79 3.49 3.59 15.58
N ARG A 80 2.35 2.89 15.56
CA ARG A 80 1.77 2.36 14.33
C ARG A 80 1.35 3.47 13.37
N VAL A 81 0.66 4.51 13.85
CA VAL A 81 0.32 5.68 13.02
C VAL A 81 1.61 6.28 12.47
N ALA A 82 2.64 6.39 13.30
CA ALA A 82 3.93 6.92 12.90
C ALA A 82 4.61 6.09 11.81
N ILE A 83 4.67 4.76 11.95
CA ILE A 83 5.20 3.84 10.94
C ILE A 83 4.42 3.97 9.61
N MET A 84 3.08 4.08 9.68
CA MET A 84 2.22 4.14 8.51
C MET A 84 2.34 5.47 7.75
N ARG A 85 2.41 6.58 8.48
CA ARG A 85 2.16 7.92 7.94
C ARG A 85 3.41 8.78 7.80
N SER A 86 4.50 8.48 8.51
CA SER A 86 5.76 9.22 8.36
C SER A 86 6.37 9.03 6.98
N THR A 87 7.10 10.04 6.52
CA THR A 87 7.78 10.08 5.21
C THR A 87 9.30 10.09 5.35
N GLY A 88 9.80 9.94 6.57
CA GLY A 88 11.20 9.98 6.96
C GLY A 88 11.33 9.96 8.50
N PRO A 89 12.55 10.19 9.01
CA PRO A 89 12.81 10.28 10.44
C PRO A 89 11.91 11.32 11.12
N ILE A 90 11.39 10.96 12.29
CA ILE A 90 10.48 11.81 13.07
C ILE A 90 11.30 12.86 13.83
N ASP A 91 10.82 14.10 13.81
CA ASP A 91 11.36 15.16 14.67
C ASP A 91 10.87 14.94 16.11
N ILE A 92 11.79 14.86 17.07
CA ILE A 92 11.49 14.67 18.49
C ILE A 92 11.02 15.95 19.19
N LEU A 93 10.97 17.09 18.49
CA LEU A 93 10.46 18.37 19.00
C LEU A 93 11.21 18.89 20.24
N GLY A 94 12.47 18.46 20.42
CA GLY A 94 13.27 18.79 21.60
C GLY A 94 12.90 18.03 22.87
N LEU A 95 11.97 17.07 22.81
CA LEU A 95 11.62 16.21 23.94
C LEU A 95 12.80 15.27 24.29
N PRO A 96 12.98 14.89 25.57
CA PRO A 96 14.01 13.94 26.00
C PRO A 96 13.65 12.48 25.63
N MET A 97 13.09 12.26 24.44
CA MET A 97 12.75 10.94 23.94
C MET A 97 14.02 10.18 23.56
N ARG A 98 14.12 8.92 23.99
CA ARG A 98 15.22 8.05 23.58
C ARG A 98 15.22 7.87 22.06
N LEU A 99 16.36 8.13 21.43
CA LEU A 99 16.52 8.06 19.97
C LEU A 99 16.24 6.65 19.40
N ASP A 100 16.42 5.61 20.21
CA ASP A 100 16.15 4.23 19.78
C ASP A 100 14.67 3.98 19.44
N ILE A 101 13.73 4.69 20.06
CA ILE A 101 12.31 4.60 19.74
C ILE A 101 12.05 5.12 18.31
N VAL A 102 12.55 6.32 18.00
CA VAL A 102 12.37 6.93 16.68
C VAL A 102 13.11 6.16 15.60
N ASP A 103 14.31 5.68 15.90
CA ASP A 103 15.08 4.84 14.99
C ASP A 103 14.36 3.53 14.67
N LYS A 104 13.76 2.87 15.66
CA LYS A 104 12.95 1.67 15.44
C LYS A 104 11.72 1.95 14.57
N ILE A 105 11.03 3.07 14.79
CA ILE A 105 9.89 3.47 13.95
C ILE A 105 10.33 3.65 12.49
N GLU A 106 11.43 4.38 12.27
CA GLU A 106 11.98 4.60 10.93
C GLU A 106 12.47 3.30 10.28
N GLN A 107 13.13 2.43 11.05
CA GLN A 107 13.56 1.12 10.57
C GLN A 107 12.37 0.26 10.13
N GLN A 108 11.30 0.18 10.94
CA GLN A 108 10.11 -0.59 10.60
C GLN A 108 9.43 -0.04 9.35
N ARG A 109 9.31 1.28 9.23
CA ARG A 109 8.78 1.92 8.02
C ARG A 109 9.59 1.52 6.78
N GLN A 110 10.92 1.59 6.85
CA GLN A 110 11.79 1.19 5.75
C GLN A 110 11.68 -0.30 5.43
N ASN A 111 11.60 -1.17 6.44
CA ASN A 111 11.45 -2.61 6.27
C ASN A 111 10.15 -2.95 5.53
N LEU A 112 9.04 -2.32 5.88
CA LEU A 112 7.73 -2.57 5.27
C LEU A 112 7.65 -2.05 3.83
N LEU A 113 8.26 -0.90 3.54
CA LEU A 113 8.35 -0.38 2.18
C LEU A 113 9.21 -1.29 1.29
N GLU A 114 10.33 -1.80 1.82
CA GLU A 114 11.17 -2.76 1.12
C GLU A 114 10.43 -4.09 0.88
N ASP A 115 9.71 -4.59 1.88
CA ASP A 115 8.89 -5.80 1.76
C ASP A 115 7.76 -5.62 0.74
N LEU A 116 7.12 -4.45 0.69
CA LEU A 116 6.13 -4.12 -0.35
C LEU A 116 6.75 -4.19 -1.75
N ILE A 117 7.90 -3.55 -1.95
CA ILE A 117 8.58 -3.57 -3.26
C ILE A 117 8.99 -5.00 -3.62
N ALA A 118 9.52 -5.77 -2.67
CA ALA A 118 9.87 -7.17 -2.88
C ALA A 118 8.66 -8.01 -3.29
N GLN A 119 7.51 -7.84 -2.62
CA GLN A 119 6.29 -8.54 -2.97
C GLN A 119 5.74 -8.14 -4.34
N LEU A 120 5.77 -6.85 -4.70
CA LEU A 120 5.37 -6.39 -6.03
C LEU A 120 6.27 -6.96 -7.14
N ASN A 121 7.59 -7.05 -6.90
CA ASN A 121 8.50 -7.72 -7.83
C ASN A 121 8.20 -9.22 -7.94
N ALA A 122 7.86 -9.90 -6.84
CA ALA A 122 7.43 -11.29 -6.89
C ALA A 122 6.14 -11.47 -7.71
N VAL A 123 5.21 -10.51 -7.65
CA VAL A 123 4.04 -10.49 -8.54
C VAL A 123 4.45 -10.35 -10.01
N LEU A 124 5.40 -9.46 -10.33
CA LEU A 124 5.94 -9.34 -11.69
C LEU A 124 6.56 -10.66 -12.19
N ASP A 125 7.36 -11.34 -11.37
CA ASP A 125 7.97 -12.62 -11.72
C ASP A 125 6.93 -13.73 -11.94
N ASN A 126 5.87 -13.73 -11.12
CA ASN A 126 4.74 -14.65 -11.27
C ASN A 126 3.92 -14.38 -12.54
N LEU A 127 3.76 -13.11 -12.94
CA LEU A 127 3.11 -12.72 -14.20
C LEU A 127 3.96 -13.12 -15.42
N CYS A 128 5.28 -12.98 -15.31
CA CYS A 128 6.24 -13.46 -16.32
C CYS A 128 6.20 -14.99 -16.46
N SER A 129 5.92 -15.72 -15.37
CA SER A 129 5.78 -17.18 -15.37
C SER A 129 4.43 -17.63 -15.97
N ASP A 130 4.37 -18.84 -16.54
CA ASP A 130 3.15 -19.41 -17.19
C ASP A 130 2.01 -19.79 -16.22
N ARG A 131 1.97 -19.19 -15.01
CA ARG A 131 1.09 -19.64 -13.90
C ARG A 131 -0.08 -18.71 -13.59
N SER A 132 -0.06 -17.46 -14.06
CA SER A 132 -1.07 -16.45 -13.69
C SER A 132 -2.32 -16.49 -14.57
N CYS A 133 -2.15 -16.64 -15.89
CA CYS A 133 -3.23 -16.74 -16.86
C CYS A 133 -2.76 -17.46 -18.13
N ARG A 134 -3.61 -18.30 -18.73
CA ARG A 134 -3.29 -18.98 -20.00
C ARG A 134 -3.31 -18.04 -21.21
N VAL A 135 -3.99 -16.89 -21.09
CA VAL A 135 -4.09 -15.90 -22.17
C VAL A 135 -2.84 -15.03 -22.19
N LEU A 136 -2.02 -15.19 -23.22
CA LEU A 136 -0.74 -14.46 -23.36
C LEU A 136 -0.94 -12.94 -23.42
N ALA A 137 -1.96 -12.46 -24.13
CA ALA A 137 -2.28 -11.04 -24.21
C ALA A 137 -2.65 -10.45 -22.83
N CYS A 138 -3.32 -11.22 -21.98
CA CYS A 138 -3.60 -10.81 -20.60
C CYS A 138 -2.31 -10.61 -19.83
N ARG A 139 -1.39 -11.58 -19.89
CA ARG A 139 -0.11 -11.52 -19.18
C ARG A 139 0.71 -10.31 -19.58
N PHE A 140 0.81 -10.02 -20.88
CA PHE A 140 1.54 -8.84 -21.33
C PHE A 140 0.90 -7.54 -20.86
N MET A 141 -0.43 -7.44 -20.87
CA MET A 141 -1.13 -6.25 -20.41
C MET A 141 -1.03 -6.05 -18.90
N THR A 142 -1.23 -7.09 -18.10
CA THR A 142 -1.09 -6.98 -16.63
C THR A 142 0.35 -6.69 -16.24
N LEU A 143 1.33 -7.34 -16.88
CA LEU A 143 2.75 -7.07 -16.67
C LEU A 143 3.11 -5.62 -17.02
N GLY A 144 2.67 -5.13 -18.19
CA GLY A 144 2.92 -3.77 -18.63
C GLY A 144 2.27 -2.73 -17.73
N ALA A 145 1.01 -2.94 -17.36
CA ALA A 145 0.27 -2.06 -16.46
C ALA A 145 0.92 -2.00 -15.07
N LEU A 146 1.29 -3.14 -14.48
CA LEU A 146 1.95 -3.18 -13.18
C LEU A 146 3.32 -2.50 -13.23
N THR A 147 4.14 -2.83 -14.23
CA THR A 147 5.48 -2.24 -14.41
C THR A 147 5.40 -0.71 -14.55
N GLN A 148 4.45 -0.21 -15.33
CA GLN A 148 4.28 1.22 -15.55
C GLN A 148 3.81 1.94 -14.28
N GLN A 149 2.85 1.36 -13.55
CA GLN A 149 2.31 1.97 -12.35
C GLN A 149 3.30 1.95 -11.18
N MET A 150 4.07 0.88 -11.02
CA MET A 150 5.21 0.83 -10.09
C MET A 150 6.25 1.90 -10.39
N LYS A 151 6.53 2.17 -11.67
CA LYS A 151 7.43 3.27 -12.07
C LYS A 151 6.87 4.64 -11.70
N ASN A 152 5.61 4.90 -12.01
CA ASN A 152 4.96 6.18 -11.76
C ASN A 152 4.81 6.52 -10.27
N THR A 153 4.78 5.50 -9.41
CA THR A 153 4.59 5.65 -7.95
C THR A 153 5.86 5.46 -7.14
N ASN A 154 7.01 5.35 -7.82
CA ASN A 154 8.31 5.08 -7.20
C ASN A 154 8.32 3.78 -6.37
N LEU A 155 7.57 2.76 -6.78
CA LEU A 155 7.52 1.43 -6.15
C LEU A 155 8.21 0.37 -7.05
N HIS A 156 9.32 0.71 -7.71
CA HIS A 156 9.98 -0.17 -8.68
C HIS A 156 11.40 -0.57 -8.26
N SER A 157 12.02 -1.49 -8.99
CA SER A 157 13.43 -1.86 -8.86
C SER A 157 14.15 -1.68 -10.21
N PRO A 158 15.41 -1.20 -10.26
CA PRO A 158 16.32 -0.90 -9.16
C PRO A 158 16.24 0.56 -8.70
N ARG A 159 15.08 1.02 -8.17
CA ARG A 159 14.96 2.12 -7.19
C ARG A 159 13.49 2.33 -6.83
N PRO A 160 13.18 2.43 -5.52
CA PRO A 160 14.02 3.06 -4.50
C PRO A 160 14.80 2.06 -3.63
N ALA A 161 16.05 2.37 -3.34
CA ALA A 161 16.85 1.71 -2.29
C ALA A 161 16.84 2.60 -1.05
N ARG A 162 16.97 2.00 0.14
CA ARG A 162 16.98 2.72 1.43
C ARG A 162 17.91 3.95 1.39
N PRO A 163 17.54 5.09 2.00
CA PRO A 163 16.27 5.37 2.69
C PRO A 163 15.15 5.81 1.73
N PHE A 164 13.93 5.32 1.96
CA PHE A 164 12.71 5.73 1.25
C PHE A 164 12.24 7.10 1.75
N ARG A 165 12.83 8.18 1.23
CA ARG A 165 12.45 9.56 1.60
C ARG A 165 11.17 9.97 0.89
N ASN A 166 10.37 10.80 1.56
CA ASN A 166 9.14 11.41 1.02
C ASN A 166 8.04 10.41 0.62
N GLN A 167 8.12 9.18 1.11
CA GLN A 167 7.13 8.13 0.83
C GLN A 167 6.68 7.48 2.14
N SER A 168 5.38 7.55 2.42
CA SER A 168 4.78 6.86 3.56
C SER A 168 4.22 5.51 3.13
N LEU A 169 4.17 4.56 4.06
CA LEU A 169 3.60 3.24 3.79
C LEU A 169 2.11 3.35 3.42
N SER A 170 1.36 4.24 4.06
CA SER A 170 -0.04 4.51 3.68
C SER A 170 -0.17 4.97 2.24
N SER A 171 0.65 5.94 1.81
CA SER A 171 0.59 6.43 0.41
C SER A 171 0.97 5.35 -0.60
N ALA A 172 1.92 4.47 -0.24
CA ALA A 172 2.34 3.37 -1.09
C ALA A 172 1.25 2.29 -1.21
N LEU A 173 0.61 1.89 -0.10
CA LEU A 173 -0.50 0.94 -0.11
C LEU A 173 -1.72 1.50 -0.85
N GLU A 174 -2.02 2.78 -0.66
CA GLU A 174 -3.09 3.47 -1.39
C GLU A 174 -2.79 3.52 -2.89
N ALA A 175 -1.54 3.79 -3.28
CA ALA A 175 -1.14 3.73 -4.69
C ALA A 175 -1.37 2.34 -5.29
N VAL A 176 -0.94 1.28 -4.60
CA VAL A 176 -1.12 -0.11 -5.05
C VAL A 176 -2.59 -0.51 -5.17
N ARG A 177 -3.47 0.00 -4.29
CA ARG A 177 -4.93 -0.22 -4.38
C ARG A 177 -5.57 0.37 -5.63
N HIS A 178 -4.97 1.40 -6.21
CA HIS A 178 -5.44 2.05 -7.42
C HIS A 178 -4.75 1.48 -8.67
N PHE A 179 -3.97 0.40 -8.55
CA PHE A 179 -3.32 -0.21 -9.69
C PHE A 179 -4.31 -1.02 -10.52
N ASP A 180 -4.57 -0.55 -11.73
CA ASP A 180 -5.52 -1.17 -12.63
C ASP A 180 -4.88 -1.60 -13.95
N SER A 181 -5.45 -2.64 -14.56
CA SER A 181 -5.10 -3.07 -15.92
C SER A 181 -6.26 -2.80 -16.87
N PRO A 182 -6.00 -2.37 -18.13
CA PRO A 182 -7.05 -2.20 -19.12
C PRO A 182 -7.85 -3.49 -19.35
N SER A 183 -9.14 -3.34 -19.65
CA SER A 183 -10.01 -4.47 -20.01
C SER A 183 -9.54 -5.16 -21.28
N LEU A 184 -9.35 -6.48 -21.22
CA LEU A 184 -9.02 -7.31 -22.38
C LEU A 184 -10.29 -7.92 -22.97
N TYR A 185 -10.46 -7.75 -24.28
CA TYR A 185 -11.54 -8.37 -25.04
C TYR A 185 -10.97 -9.41 -26.01
N LEU A 186 -11.53 -10.62 -26.01
CA LEU A 186 -11.08 -11.74 -26.84
C LEU A 186 -12.21 -12.21 -27.78
N PRO A 187 -11.88 -12.68 -28.99
CA PRO A 187 -12.82 -13.35 -29.87
C PRO A 187 -13.55 -14.51 -29.16
N SER A 188 -14.87 -14.61 -29.31
CA SER A 188 -15.63 -15.72 -28.71
C SER A 188 -15.26 -17.10 -29.25
N GLU A 189 -14.63 -17.18 -30.43
CA GLU A 189 -14.25 -18.42 -31.11
C GLU A 189 -12.95 -19.05 -30.55
N ASP A 190 -12.12 -18.28 -29.83
CA ASP A 190 -10.84 -18.77 -29.26
C ASP A 190 -10.99 -19.40 -27.86
N ILE A 191 -12.17 -19.30 -27.25
CA ILE A 191 -12.44 -19.81 -25.89
C ILE A 191 -12.51 -21.35 -25.87
N SER A 192 -12.86 -21.99 -26.99
CA SER A 192 -12.96 -23.45 -27.10
C SER A 192 -11.61 -24.17 -27.15
N HIS A 193 -10.49 -23.45 -27.34
CA HIS A 193 -9.14 -24.03 -27.38
C HIS A 193 -8.36 -23.88 -26.07
N TYR A 194 -8.90 -23.15 -25.09
CA TYR A 194 -8.31 -23.01 -23.76
C TYR A 194 -9.34 -23.42 -22.71
N SER A 195 -9.38 -24.72 -22.38
CA SER A 195 -10.26 -25.23 -21.33
C SER A 195 -10.11 -24.42 -20.04
N PHE A 196 -11.25 -23.89 -19.61
CA PHE A 196 -11.47 -23.16 -18.37
C PHE A 196 -11.59 -24.19 -17.24
N ASP A 197 -10.55 -24.31 -16.41
CA ASP A 197 -10.68 -25.01 -15.13
C ASP A 197 -10.57 -24.01 -13.98
N GLN A 198 -11.69 -23.93 -13.25
CA GLN A 198 -11.90 -23.44 -11.89
C GLN A 198 -11.51 -21.98 -11.57
N PHE A 199 -12.42 -21.04 -11.89
CA PHE A 199 -12.92 -20.08 -10.89
C PHE A 199 -14.30 -19.55 -11.29
N ASP A 200 -15.17 -19.39 -10.29
CA ASP A 200 -16.60 -19.05 -10.28
C ASP A 200 -17.29 -18.58 -11.59
N SER A 201 -18.15 -19.46 -12.13
CA SER A 201 -19.05 -19.20 -13.25
C SER A 201 -20.33 -18.51 -12.76
N SER A 202 -20.27 -17.21 -12.51
CA SER A 202 -21.44 -16.43 -12.10
C SER A 202 -21.57 -15.11 -12.86
N PHE A 203 -21.38 -15.15 -14.19
CA PHE A 203 -21.78 -14.05 -15.08
C PHE A 203 -22.57 -14.56 -16.30
N GLN A 204 -23.90 -14.50 -16.21
CA GLN A 204 -24.79 -14.61 -17.38
C GLN A 204 -24.91 -13.21 -18.00
N GLY A 205 -23.97 -12.89 -18.90
CA GLY A 205 -24.06 -11.70 -19.74
C GLY A 205 -25.26 -11.81 -20.70
N SER A 206 -26.11 -10.79 -20.70
CA SER A 206 -27.21 -10.64 -21.65
C SER A 206 -26.69 -10.64 -23.09
N LYS A 207 -27.47 -11.22 -24.00
CA LYS A 207 -27.06 -11.65 -25.34
C LYS A 207 -27.04 -10.53 -26.40
N GLU A 208 -27.02 -9.25 -26.00
CA GLU A 208 -27.58 -8.18 -26.85
C GLU A 208 -26.63 -7.14 -27.45
N ASP A 209 -25.35 -7.04 -27.11
CA ASP A 209 -24.47 -6.03 -27.74
C ASP A 209 -23.39 -6.65 -28.64
N VAL A 210 -23.68 -6.71 -29.95
CA VAL A 210 -22.71 -7.08 -31.00
C VAL A 210 -21.93 -5.83 -31.43
N TRP A 211 -20.71 -5.66 -30.92
CA TRP A 211 -19.81 -4.59 -31.33
C TRP A 211 -19.14 -4.92 -32.68
N VAL A 212 -19.28 -4.05 -33.68
CA VAL A 212 -18.60 -4.17 -34.97
C VAL A 212 -17.22 -3.51 -34.88
N LEU A 213 -16.15 -4.30 -35.01
CA LEU A 213 -14.78 -3.78 -35.02
C LEU A 213 -14.52 -2.95 -36.28
N GLN A 214 -14.37 -1.63 -36.12
CA GLN A 214 -14.04 -0.73 -37.20
C GLN A 214 -12.51 -0.75 -37.42
N LYS A 215 -12.05 -0.93 -38.66
CA LYS A 215 -10.61 -0.90 -38.97
C LYS A 215 -10.03 0.48 -38.71
N ASP A 216 -8.87 0.49 -38.08
CA ASP A 216 -8.12 1.71 -37.74
C ASP A 216 -7.73 2.46 -39.03
N PRO A 217 -8.17 3.71 -39.26
CA PRO A 217 -7.94 4.43 -40.51
C PRO A 217 -6.46 4.69 -40.81
N LEU A 218 -5.60 4.64 -39.78
CA LEU A 218 -4.15 4.84 -39.89
C LEU A 218 -3.39 3.63 -40.50
N SER A 219 -4.03 2.46 -40.60
CA SER A 219 -3.39 1.22 -41.09
C SER A 219 -3.30 1.12 -42.63
N SER A 220 -3.92 2.02 -43.39
CA SER A 220 -4.02 1.89 -44.86
C SER A 220 -2.87 2.50 -45.69
N SER A 221 -1.86 3.13 -45.07
CA SER A 221 -0.78 3.80 -45.82
C SER A 221 0.48 2.94 -45.99
N ARG A 222 0.39 1.87 -46.80
CA ARG A 222 1.56 1.35 -47.54
C ARG A 222 1.15 1.16 -48.99
N ARG A 223 1.40 2.20 -49.81
CA ARG A 223 1.27 2.13 -51.28
C ARG A 223 2.17 1.00 -51.81
N LYS A 224 1.56 -0.07 -52.33
CA LYS A 224 2.22 -1.05 -53.20
C LYS A 224 2.74 -0.29 -54.44
N LYS A 225 4.07 -0.21 -54.59
CA LYS A 225 4.70 0.19 -55.87
C LYS A 225 4.49 -0.98 -56.83
N LYS A 226 3.71 -0.75 -57.89
CA LYS A 226 3.31 -1.73 -58.90
C LYS A 226 4.47 -1.93 -59.88
N ASP A 227 5.30 -2.94 -59.67
CA ASP A 227 6.10 -3.51 -60.77
C ASP A 227 5.27 -4.57 -61.50
N ARG A 228 5.20 -4.42 -62.82
CA ARG A 228 4.50 -5.33 -63.73
C ARG A 228 5.34 -6.58 -63.91
N GLY A 229 4.82 -7.73 -63.51
CA GLY A 229 5.35 -9.05 -63.87
C GLY A 229 4.23 -10.07 -63.83
N LEU A 230 4.01 -10.74 -64.97
CA LEU A 230 3.08 -11.85 -65.17
C LEU A 230 3.34 -12.95 -64.13
N PHE A 231 2.39 -13.19 -63.23
CA PHE A 231 2.08 -14.50 -62.66
C PHE A 231 0.62 -14.43 -62.19
N GLU A 232 -0.16 -15.43 -62.58
CA GLU A 232 -1.57 -15.57 -62.18
C GLU A 232 -1.65 -15.58 -60.66
N ALA A 233 -2.46 -14.67 -60.10
CA ALA A 233 -2.72 -14.63 -58.68
C ALA A 233 -3.69 -15.77 -58.37
N GLU A 234 -3.18 -16.84 -57.76
CA GLU A 234 -4.04 -17.71 -56.96
C GLU A 234 -4.64 -16.84 -55.84
N ASP A 235 -5.96 -16.84 -55.76
CA ASP A 235 -6.74 -16.12 -54.76
C ASP A 235 -6.44 -16.65 -53.35
N ASP A 236 -5.43 -16.10 -52.70
CA ASP A 236 -5.27 -16.18 -51.24
C ASP A 236 -6.27 -15.21 -50.57
N GLU A 237 -7.56 -15.48 -50.76
CA GLU A 237 -8.67 -14.80 -50.08
C GLU A 237 -8.89 -15.37 -48.67
N GLN A 238 -7.81 -15.51 -47.90
CA GLN A 238 -7.89 -15.63 -46.43
C GLN A 238 -7.79 -14.23 -45.82
N LEU A 239 -8.69 -13.35 -46.29
CA LEU A 239 -8.75 -11.96 -45.87
C LEU A 239 -9.50 -11.85 -44.54
N ASN A 240 -8.76 -11.84 -43.43
CA ASN A 240 -9.11 -11.19 -42.16
C ASN A 240 -10.61 -11.23 -41.78
N LYS A 241 -11.13 -12.40 -41.39
CA LYS A 241 -12.45 -12.48 -40.76
C LYS A 241 -12.37 -11.83 -39.38
N THR A 242 -12.91 -10.62 -39.25
CA THR A 242 -13.06 -9.98 -37.93
C THR A 242 -14.03 -10.79 -37.08
N PRO A 243 -13.72 -11.03 -35.80
CA PRO A 243 -14.58 -11.81 -34.92
C PRO A 243 -15.95 -11.16 -34.77
N LYS A 244 -17.02 -11.97 -34.88
CA LYS A 244 -18.41 -11.46 -34.82
C LYS A 244 -18.87 -11.15 -33.40
N ARG A 245 -18.17 -11.65 -32.38
CA ARG A 245 -18.47 -11.45 -30.96
C ARG A 245 -17.16 -11.40 -30.17
N LEU A 246 -17.14 -10.53 -29.17
CA LEU A 246 -16.05 -10.39 -28.21
C LEU A 246 -16.57 -10.76 -26.82
N THR A 247 -15.68 -11.35 -26.03
CA THR A 247 -15.91 -11.64 -24.61
C THR A 247 -14.90 -10.87 -23.78
N VAL A 248 -15.33 -10.40 -22.61
CA VAL A 248 -14.44 -9.77 -21.64
C VAL A 248 -13.65 -10.86 -20.94
N HIS A 249 -12.33 -10.70 -20.91
CA HIS A 249 -11.45 -11.55 -20.12
C HIS A 249 -11.46 -11.09 -18.64
N CYS A 250 -11.65 -12.03 -17.71
CA CYS A 250 -11.94 -11.70 -16.31
C CYS A 250 -10.71 -11.48 -15.42
N CYS A 251 -9.48 -11.76 -15.89
CA CYS A 251 -8.30 -11.52 -15.07
C CYS A 251 -8.12 -10.03 -14.78
N ARG A 252 -7.90 -9.71 -13.50
CA ARG A 252 -7.69 -8.34 -13.01
C ARG A 252 -6.36 -8.26 -12.29
N LEU A 253 -5.62 -7.17 -12.52
CA LEU A 253 -4.39 -6.91 -11.78
C LEU A 253 -4.63 -6.89 -10.27
N GLN A 254 -5.74 -6.30 -9.83
CA GLN A 254 -6.12 -6.19 -8.42
C GLN A 254 -6.16 -7.54 -7.69
N ALA A 255 -6.60 -8.62 -8.34
CA ALA A 255 -6.66 -9.95 -7.73
C ALA A 255 -5.26 -10.51 -7.36
N HIS A 256 -4.20 -10.01 -7.98
CA HIS A 256 -2.82 -10.35 -7.62
C HIS A 256 -2.25 -9.44 -6.51
N LEU A 257 -2.83 -8.25 -6.30
CA LEU A 257 -2.33 -7.23 -5.38
C LEU A 257 -3.03 -7.26 -4.02
N GLU A 258 -4.30 -7.65 -3.95
CA GLU A 258 -5.05 -7.79 -2.70
C GLU A 258 -4.32 -8.63 -1.64
N PRO A 259 -3.77 -9.83 -1.96
CA PRO A 259 -3.05 -10.63 -0.97
C PRO A 259 -1.78 -9.95 -0.44
N VAL A 260 -1.12 -9.13 -1.26
CA VAL A 260 0.08 -8.37 -0.88
C VAL A 260 -0.29 -7.26 0.10
N ILE A 261 -1.38 -6.54 -0.18
CA ILE A 261 -1.90 -5.48 0.69
C ILE A 261 -2.31 -6.07 2.04
N ASP A 262 -3.13 -7.13 2.04
CA ASP A 262 -3.63 -7.76 3.25
C ASP A 262 -2.50 -8.29 4.13
N LEU A 263 -1.47 -8.91 3.52
CA LEU A 263 -0.30 -9.40 4.23
C LEU A 263 0.46 -8.27 4.92
N LEU A 264 0.69 -7.15 4.24
CA LEU A 264 1.39 -6.01 4.81
C LEU A 264 0.59 -5.31 5.90
N GLU A 265 -0.72 -5.17 5.72
CA GLU A 265 -1.58 -4.59 6.75
C GLU A 265 -1.59 -5.46 8.01
N ALA A 266 -1.70 -6.78 7.86
CA ALA A 266 -1.58 -7.72 8.97
C ALA A 266 -0.22 -7.64 9.68
N LYS A 267 0.88 -7.52 8.92
CA LYS A 267 2.22 -7.27 9.49
C LYS A 267 2.22 -5.99 10.33
N VAL A 268 1.68 -4.88 9.82
CA VAL A 268 1.62 -3.61 10.57
C VAL A 268 0.84 -3.77 11.89
N PHE A 269 -0.27 -4.51 11.89
CA PHE A 269 -1.06 -4.74 13.11
C PHE A 269 -0.32 -5.57 14.17
N THR A 270 0.64 -6.39 13.77
CA THR A 270 1.40 -7.28 14.68
C THR A 270 2.76 -6.72 15.08
N LEU A 271 3.14 -5.54 14.57
CA LEU A 271 4.40 -4.89 14.93
C LEU A 271 4.37 -4.47 16.39
N ASP A 272 5.32 -5.03 17.13
CA ASP A 272 5.73 -4.52 18.43
C ASP A 272 7.15 -4.01 18.28
N ILE A 273 7.36 -2.70 18.44
CA ILE A 273 8.71 -2.12 18.43
C ILE A 273 9.44 -2.33 19.77
N GLY A 274 8.85 -3.12 20.67
CA GLY A 274 9.22 -3.24 22.07
C GLY A 274 8.75 -2.00 22.81
N GLY A 275 7.92 -2.20 23.82
CA GLY A 275 7.66 -1.18 24.84
C GLY A 275 8.96 -0.76 25.55
N PRO A 276 8.93 0.36 26.29
CA PRO A 276 10.05 0.84 27.10
C PRO A 276 10.63 -0.24 28.03
#